data_AF-A0A2I0XCX7-F1
#
_entry.id   AF-A0A2I0XCX7-F1
#
_cell.length_a   1.000
_cell.length_b   1.000
_cell.length_c   1.000
_cell.angle_alpha   90.00
_cell.angle_beta   90.00
_cell.angle_gamma   90.00
#
_symmetry.space_group_name_H-M   'P 1'
#
loop_
_entity.id
_entity.type
_entity.pdbx_description
1 polymer ?
#
loop_
_entity_poly.entity_id
_entity_poly.type
_entity_poly.pdbx_seq_one_letter_code
_entity_poly.pdbx_strand_id
1 'polypeptide(L)'
;MHLELGDSNYKCCPSASEWEKCVNIYKFLAQFYEITCLFSGSKYPTANLYFPCVSTAYATLKNEMSSGLEYIRRMIVGMLAKFEKYWSDYSVLLAIAVILDPRYKFNFVEWCYKKLYTGTYIIELEKVKEKLESLFANYSRPIEETSSELEVYLDEPKLDRNNELDILQYWKLNQYIFPQVSSMTRDVLCIPISIVTSKSAFSNSGRVLDQYRSVLKYDIVEALVCTKDWLYSEQGNKLKLLYNLYSYRLVIQLTS
;
A
#
# COMPACT_ATOMS: atom_id res chain seq x y z
N MET A 1 15.44 36.52 10.28
CA MET A 1 15.01 36.03 11.60
C MET A 1 14.08 37.09 12.18
N HIS A 2 12.75 36.93 12.01
CA HIS A 2 11.72 37.92 12.42
C HIS A 2 10.57 37.29 13.22
N LEU A 3 10.61 35.99 13.51
CA LEU A 3 9.52 35.26 14.18
C LEU A 3 9.37 35.63 15.66
N GLU A 4 10.46 36.05 16.32
CA GLU A 4 10.45 36.56 17.70
C GLU A 4 9.59 37.82 17.87
N LEU A 5 9.42 38.62 16.81
CA LEU A 5 8.65 39.87 16.87
C LEU A 5 7.13 39.63 16.68
N GLY A 6 6.71 38.44 16.25
CA GLY A 6 5.32 38.13 15.88
C GLY A 6 4.62 37.09 16.76
N ASP A 7 5.35 36.34 17.59
CA ASP A 7 4.77 35.29 18.44
C ASP A 7 5.34 35.34 19.86
N SER A 8 4.51 35.78 20.82
CA SER A 8 4.86 35.87 22.24
C SER A 8 5.13 34.50 22.90
N ASN A 9 4.81 33.39 22.23
CA ASN A 9 5.13 32.03 22.68
C ASN A 9 6.47 31.52 22.14
N TYR A 10 7.15 32.28 21.27
CA TYR A 10 8.44 31.91 20.70
C TYR A 10 9.57 32.07 21.74
N LYS A 11 9.72 31.07 22.62
CA LYS A 11 10.62 31.12 23.79
C LYS A 11 12.10 30.79 23.49
N CYS A 12 12.40 30.16 22.36
CA CYS A 12 13.77 29.80 21.98
C CYS A 12 13.87 29.59 20.47
N CYS A 13 14.73 30.37 19.80
CA CYS A 13 15.11 30.11 18.41
C CYS A 13 16.10 28.93 18.36
N PRO A 14 15.87 27.90 17.52
CA PRO A 14 16.88 26.87 17.32
C PRO A 14 18.19 27.51 16.83
N SER A 15 19.30 27.02 17.35
CA SER A 15 20.63 27.39 16.88
C SER A 15 20.84 26.97 15.42
N ALA A 16 21.84 27.54 14.75
CA ALA A 16 22.18 27.16 13.38
C ALA A 16 22.46 25.65 13.24
N SER A 17 23.12 25.04 14.24
CA SER A 17 23.37 23.59 14.27
C SER A 17 22.10 22.76 14.45
N GLU A 18 21.14 23.24 15.24
CA GLU A 18 19.85 22.55 15.40
C GLU A 18 19.01 22.63 14.12
N TRP A 19 19.00 23.79 13.45
CA TRP A 19 18.37 23.93 12.15
C TRP A 19 18.96 22.98 11.10
N GLU A 20 20.29 22.87 11.05
CA GLU A 20 20.96 21.91 10.17
C GLU A 20 20.55 20.46 10.45
N LYS A 21 20.48 20.07 11.73
CA LYS A 21 19.98 18.74 12.13
C LYS A 21 18.54 18.52 11.65
N CYS A 22 17.65 19.48 11.84
CA CYS A 22 16.26 19.41 11.39
C CYS A 22 16.16 19.24 9.86
N VAL A 23 16.96 19.98 9.09
CA VAL A 23 17.01 19.86 7.62
C VAL A 23 17.45 18.45 7.20
N ASN A 24 18.47 17.89 7.84
CA ASN A 24 18.94 16.54 7.54
C ASN A 24 17.91 15.46 7.90
N ILE A 25 17.21 15.61 9.03
CA ILE A 25 16.10 14.72 9.41
C ILE A 25 14.96 14.81 8.39
N TYR A 26 14.58 16.03 8.00
CA TYR A 26 13.53 16.25 7.00
C TYR A 26 13.87 15.57 5.67
N LYS A 27 15.08 15.76 5.16
CA LYS A 27 15.53 15.11 3.91
C LYS A 27 15.47 13.59 4.00
N PHE A 28 15.90 13.02 5.12
CA PHE A 28 15.81 11.59 5.37
C PHE A 28 14.36 11.09 5.43
N LEU A 29 13.48 11.81 6.15
CA LEU A 29 12.08 11.41 6.33
C LEU A 29 11.22 11.62 5.06
N ALA A 30 11.63 12.53 4.17
CA ALA A 30 10.90 12.84 2.94
C ALA A 30 10.59 11.59 2.10
N GLN A 31 11.55 10.65 2.00
CA GLN A 31 11.32 9.43 1.23
C GLN A 31 10.22 8.53 1.81
N PHE A 32 10.09 8.47 3.14
CA PHE A 32 9.04 7.70 3.80
C PHE A 32 7.69 8.40 3.72
N TYR A 33 7.70 9.73 3.68
CA TYR A 33 6.51 10.53 3.43
C TYR A 33 5.94 10.24 2.03
N GLU A 34 6.77 10.26 0.99
CA GLU A 34 6.33 9.93 -0.38
C GLU A 34 5.72 8.52 -0.47
N ILE A 35 6.36 7.52 0.16
CA ILE A 35 5.81 6.16 0.25
C ILE A 35 4.44 6.15 0.96
N THR A 36 4.31 6.92 2.04
CA THR A 36 3.05 7.04 2.79
C THR A 36 1.95 7.67 1.93
N CYS A 37 2.28 8.69 1.14
CA CYS A 37 1.37 9.29 0.18
C CYS A 37 0.93 8.29 -0.89
N LEU A 38 1.86 7.50 -1.44
CA LEU A 38 1.55 6.45 -2.41
C LEU A 38 0.57 5.41 -1.85
N PHE A 39 0.81 4.93 -0.62
CA PHE A 39 -0.09 3.97 0.06
C PHE A 39 -1.42 4.56 0.50
N SER A 40 -1.52 5.89 0.58
CA SER A 40 -2.77 6.61 0.90
C SER A 40 -3.55 7.00 -0.36
N GLY A 41 -3.15 6.49 -1.53
CA GLY A 41 -3.89 6.68 -2.78
C GLY A 41 -5.22 5.93 -2.76
N SER A 42 -6.25 6.55 -3.34
CA SER A 42 -7.60 5.96 -3.50
C SER A 42 -8.04 5.85 -4.97
N LYS A 43 -7.23 6.32 -5.90
CA LYS A 43 -7.52 6.34 -7.35
C LYS A 43 -6.89 5.19 -8.12
N TYR A 44 -6.07 4.39 -7.47
CA TYR A 44 -5.36 3.25 -8.04
C TYR A 44 -5.20 2.15 -6.98
N PRO A 45 -5.05 0.88 -7.39
CA PRO A 45 -4.71 -0.20 -6.48
C PRO A 45 -3.40 0.09 -5.75
N THR A 46 -3.42 -0.02 -4.43
CA THR A 46 -2.20 0.18 -3.64
C THR A 46 -1.43 -1.12 -3.44
N ALA A 47 -2.12 -2.28 -3.40
CA ALA A 47 -1.54 -3.58 -3.03
C ALA A 47 -0.28 -3.96 -3.82
N ASN A 48 -0.30 -3.76 -5.15
CA ASN A 48 0.84 -4.03 -6.03
C ASN A 48 2.03 -3.08 -5.84
N LEU A 49 1.85 -1.96 -5.13
CA LEU A 49 2.93 -1.02 -4.81
C LEU A 49 3.67 -1.40 -3.51
N TYR A 50 3.20 -2.41 -2.76
CA TYR A 50 3.76 -2.77 -1.46
C TYR A 50 5.25 -3.09 -1.53
N PHE A 51 5.65 -4.15 -2.26
CA PHE A 51 7.04 -4.59 -2.32
C PHE A 51 8.01 -3.55 -2.91
N PRO A 52 7.68 -2.83 -4.00
CA PRO A 52 8.52 -1.74 -4.50
C PRO A 52 8.78 -0.66 -3.45
N CYS A 53 7.73 -0.18 -2.78
CA CYS A 53 7.85 0.87 -1.77
C CYS A 53 8.62 0.36 -0.55
N VAL A 54 8.28 -0.83 -0.07
CA VAL A 54 8.90 -1.42 1.12
C VAL A 54 10.39 -1.75 0.89
N SER A 55 10.73 -2.29 -0.28
CA SER A 55 12.12 -2.55 -0.63
C SER A 55 12.93 -1.26 -0.73
N THR A 56 12.31 -0.19 -1.23
CA THR A 56 12.92 1.14 -1.30
C THR A 56 13.15 1.70 0.10
N ALA A 57 12.14 1.67 0.97
CA ALA A 57 12.26 2.09 2.37
C ALA A 57 13.37 1.32 3.10
N TYR A 58 13.41 -0.01 2.95
CA TYR A 58 14.44 -0.83 3.60
C TYR A 58 15.85 -0.53 3.09
N ALA A 59 16.01 -0.36 1.77
CA ALA A 59 17.30 0.00 1.18
C ALA A 59 17.79 1.35 1.71
N THR A 60 16.91 2.35 1.84
CA THR A 60 17.23 3.65 2.44
C THR A 60 17.67 3.51 3.88
N LEU A 61 16.91 2.78 4.71
CA LEU A 61 17.25 2.55 6.11
C LEU A 61 18.63 1.88 6.24
N LYS A 62 18.93 0.88 5.42
CA LYS A 62 20.22 0.19 5.44
C LYS A 62 21.38 1.10 5.00
N ASN A 63 21.20 1.87 3.93
CA ASN A 63 22.22 2.80 3.45
C ASN A 63 22.58 3.86 4.51
N GLU A 64 21.56 4.47 5.11
CA GLU A 64 21.72 5.49 6.13
C GLU A 64 22.23 4.90 7.46
N MET A 65 21.89 3.65 7.78
CA MET A 65 22.50 2.95 8.91
C MET A 65 24.01 2.78 8.73
N SER A 66 24.47 2.48 7.51
CA SER A 66 25.90 2.29 7.21
C SER A 66 26.66 3.61 7.08
N SER A 67 26.09 4.62 6.44
CA SER A 67 26.83 5.83 6.02
C SER A 67 26.31 7.16 6.61
N GLY A 68 25.15 7.13 7.28
CA GLY A 68 24.46 8.33 7.75
C GLY A 68 25.01 8.91 9.06
N LEU A 69 24.42 10.04 9.45
CA LEU A 69 24.79 10.78 10.67
C LEU A 69 24.33 10.01 11.93
N GLU A 70 25.10 10.09 13.00
CA GLU A 70 24.88 9.30 14.22
C GLU A 70 23.46 9.45 14.81
N TYR A 71 22.92 10.67 14.81
CA TYR A 71 21.57 10.90 15.30
C TYR A 71 20.48 10.32 14.38
N ILE A 72 20.72 10.22 13.07
CA ILE A 72 19.84 9.56 12.11
C ILE A 72 19.91 8.04 12.33
N ARG A 73 21.11 7.47 12.50
CA ARG A 73 21.30 6.05 12.82
C ARG A 73 20.53 5.63 14.06
N ARG A 74 20.58 6.43 15.13
CA ARG A 74 19.78 6.18 16.35
C ARG A 74 18.27 6.18 16.08
N MET A 75 17.78 7.06 15.22
CA MET A 75 16.37 7.07 14.80
C MET A 75 16.02 5.82 13.97
N ILE A 76 16.92 5.40 13.08
CA ILE A 76 16.75 4.23 12.20
C ILE A 76 16.59 2.94 13.01
N VAL A 77 17.29 2.78 14.14
CA VAL A 77 17.13 1.60 15.01
C VAL A 77 15.66 1.39 15.40
N GLY A 78 14.97 2.45 15.84
CA GLY A 78 13.56 2.38 16.20
C GLY A 78 12.63 2.20 14.99
N MET A 79 12.99 2.76 13.83
CA MET A 79 12.22 2.60 12.58
C MET A 79 12.32 1.17 12.04
N LEU A 80 13.51 0.57 12.03
CA LEU A 80 13.72 -0.82 11.61
C LEU A 80 12.97 -1.80 12.49
N ALA A 81 13.00 -1.63 13.82
CA ALA A 81 12.26 -2.49 14.73
C ALA A 81 10.73 -2.46 14.46
N LYS A 82 10.18 -1.28 14.16
CA LYS A 82 8.76 -1.15 13.76
C LYS A 82 8.51 -1.78 12.39
N PHE A 83 9.41 -1.54 11.44
CA PHE A 83 9.33 -2.07 10.09
C PHE A 83 9.25 -3.61 10.08
N GLU A 84 10.16 -4.28 10.81
CA GLU A 84 10.19 -5.75 10.90
C GLU A 84 8.88 -6.33 11.46
N LYS A 85 8.26 -5.64 12.43
CA LYS A 85 6.97 -6.04 13.00
C LYS A 85 5.82 -5.96 11.98
N TYR A 86 5.75 -4.90 11.17
CA TYR A 86 4.68 -4.77 10.17
C TYR A 86 4.88 -5.70 8.97
N TRP A 87 6.14 -6.01 8.66
CA TRP A 87 6.53 -6.81 7.51
C TRP A 87 6.08 -8.28 7.62
N SER A 88 6.12 -8.88 8.81
CA SER A 88 5.83 -10.31 9.00
C SER A 88 4.39 -10.71 8.69
N ASP A 89 3.43 -9.81 8.85
CA ASP A 89 2.00 -10.18 8.92
C ASP A 89 1.28 -10.13 7.56
N TYR A 90 1.75 -9.29 6.63
CA TYR A 90 1.03 -8.99 5.38
C TYR A 90 1.76 -9.43 4.10
N SER A 91 2.94 -10.02 4.21
CA SER A 91 3.87 -10.20 3.08
C SER A 91 3.35 -11.12 1.97
N VAL A 92 2.64 -12.21 2.30
CA VAL A 92 2.26 -13.23 1.30
C VAL A 92 1.20 -12.74 0.31
N LEU A 93 0.09 -12.19 0.81
CA LEU A 93 -1.01 -11.74 -0.07
C LEU A 93 -0.62 -10.49 -0.88
N LEU A 94 0.18 -9.60 -0.27
CA LEU A 94 0.72 -8.44 -0.97
C LEU A 94 1.83 -8.83 -1.97
N ALA A 95 2.57 -9.92 -1.73
CA ALA A 95 3.49 -10.49 -2.72
C ALA A 95 2.71 -11.00 -3.94
N ILE A 96 1.58 -11.68 -3.72
CA ILE A 96 0.68 -12.12 -4.80
C ILE A 96 0.19 -10.90 -5.61
N ALA A 97 -0.24 -9.82 -4.95
CA ALA A 97 -0.67 -8.60 -5.64
C ALA A 97 0.42 -8.02 -6.57
N VAL A 98 1.69 -8.10 -6.16
CA VAL A 98 2.84 -7.66 -6.96
C VAL A 98 3.15 -8.63 -8.10
N ILE A 99 3.00 -9.95 -7.87
CA ILE A 99 3.16 -10.97 -8.92
C ILE A 99 2.13 -10.76 -10.04
N LEU A 100 0.91 -10.35 -9.69
CA LEU A 100 -0.17 -10.05 -10.62
C LEU A 100 -0.04 -8.66 -11.29
N ASP A 101 1.03 -7.91 -11.00
CA ASP A 101 1.41 -6.76 -11.80
C ASP A 101 2.36 -7.20 -12.92
N PRO A 102 1.98 -7.02 -14.19
CA PRO A 102 2.74 -7.51 -15.34
C PRO A 102 4.14 -6.87 -15.48
N ARG A 103 4.43 -5.79 -14.75
CA ARG A 103 5.76 -5.13 -14.70
C ARG A 103 6.73 -5.79 -13.72
N TYR A 104 6.22 -6.52 -12.72
CA TYR A 104 7.03 -7.07 -11.63
C TYR A 104 7.18 -8.59 -11.75
N LYS A 105 6.04 -9.30 -11.72
CA LYS A 105 5.98 -10.79 -11.70
C LYS A 105 6.83 -11.43 -10.59
N PHE A 106 6.95 -12.75 -10.62
CA PHE A 106 7.60 -13.54 -9.59
C PHE A 106 9.06 -13.13 -9.32
N ASN A 107 9.89 -12.93 -10.35
CA ASN A 107 11.33 -12.66 -10.11
C ASN A 107 11.57 -11.32 -9.39
N PHE A 108 10.63 -10.35 -9.48
CA PHE A 108 10.77 -9.13 -8.70
C PHE A 108 10.54 -9.39 -7.21
N VAL A 109 9.51 -10.18 -6.87
CA VAL A 109 9.25 -10.60 -5.49
C VAL A 109 10.44 -11.41 -4.97
N GLU A 110 10.94 -12.38 -5.73
CA GLU A 110 12.16 -13.12 -5.39
C GLU A 110 13.35 -12.19 -5.08
N TRP A 111 13.59 -11.20 -5.95
CA TRP A 111 14.65 -10.21 -5.73
C TRP A 111 14.46 -9.40 -4.44
N CYS A 112 13.23 -8.98 -4.15
CA CYS A 112 12.91 -8.27 -2.90
C CYS A 112 13.16 -9.17 -1.67
N TYR A 113 12.67 -10.41 -1.71
CA TYR A 113 12.84 -11.37 -0.62
C TYR A 113 14.31 -11.68 -0.36
N LYS A 114 15.14 -11.84 -1.40
CA LYS A 114 16.61 -12.00 -1.28
C LYS A 114 17.28 -10.81 -0.57
N LYS A 115 16.78 -9.60 -0.78
CA LYS A 115 17.29 -8.39 -0.11
C LYS A 115 16.83 -8.26 1.34
N LEU A 116 15.62 -8.73 1.63
CA LEU A 116 14.98 -8.54 2.94
C LEU A 116 15.36 -9.65 3.93
N TYR A 117 15.49 -10.90 3.47
CA TYR A 117 15.73 -12.06 4.32
C TYR A 117 17.13 -12.65 4.12
N THR A 118 17.92 -12.71 5.19
CA THR A 118 19.21 -13.40 5.19
C THR A 118 19.00 -14.91 5.37
N GLY A 119 19.02 -15.65 4.27
CA GLY A 119 19.09 -17.13 4.27
C GLY A 119 17.75 -17.88 4.39
N THR A 120 16.65 -17.22 4.77
CA THR A 120 15.32 -17.86 4.89
C THR A 120 14.36 -17.54 3.74
N TYR A 121 14.80 -16.73 2.77
CA TYR A 121 13.95 -16.21 1.70
C TYR A 121 13.27 -17.31 0.84
N ILE A 122 13.92 -18.46 0.68
CA ILE A 122 13.38 -19.59 -0.12
C ILE A 122 12.10 -20.13 0.51
N ILE A 123 12.08 -20.29 1.84
CA ILE A 123 10.91 -20.79 2.58
C ILE A 123 9.74 -19.85 2.39
N GLU A 124 9.98 -18.54 2.42
CA GLU A 124 8.93 -17.55 2.21
C GLU A 124 8.44 -17.50 0.76
N LEU A 125 9.30 -17.75 -0.23
CA LEU A 125 8.89 -17.83 -1.63
C LEU A 125 8.04 -19.05 -1.91
N GLU A 126 8.34 -20.20 -1.32
CA GLU A 126 7.49 -21.40 -1.43
C GLU A 126 6.10 -21.13 -0.86
N LYS A 127 5.99 -20.49 0.31
CA LYS A 127 4.69 -20.07 0.87
C LYS A 127 3.91 -19.16 -0.07
N VAL A 128 4.59 -18.23 -0.75
CA VAL A 128 3.95 -17.35 -1.74
C VAL A 128 3.47 -18.13 -2.95
N LYS A 129 4.27 -19.06 -3.45
CA LYS A 129 3.92 -19.90 -4.60
C LYS A 129 2.73 -20.83 -4.29
N GLU A 130 2.80 -21.59 -3.20
CA GLU A 130 1.70 -22.45 -2.74
C GLU A 130 0.40 -21.65 -2.54
N LYS A 131 0.50 -20.46 -1.94
CA LYS A 131 -0.68 -19.62 -1.71
C LYS A 131 -1.23 -19.04 -3.00
N LEU A 132 -0.39 -18.67 -3.97
CA LEU A 132 -0.80 -18.19 -5.28
C LEU A 132 -1.56 -19.28 -6.05
N GLU A 133 -0.99 -20.48 -6.12
CA GLU A 133 -1.60 -21.65 -6.78
C GLU A 133 -2.91 -22.04 -6.11
N SER A 134 -2.93 -22.11 -4.77
CA SER A 134 -4.15 -22.37 -3.99
C SER A 134 -5.22 -21.31 -4.19
N LEU A 135 -4.84 -20.02 -4.25
CA LEU A 135 -5.78 -18.94 -4.52
C LEU A 135 -6.37 -19.07 -5.91
N PHE A 136 -5.53 -19.28 -6.92
CA PHE A 136 -5.91 -19.44 -8.32
C PHE A 136 -6.85 -20.63 -8.52
N ALA A 137 -6.63 -21.75 -7.83
CA ALA A 137 -7.51 -22.92 -7.89
C ALA A 137 -8.98 -22.63 -7.51
N ASN A 138 -9.25 -21.60 -6.70
CA ASN A 138 -10.64 -21.18 -6.38
C ASN A 138 -11.33 -20.45 -7.54
N TYR A 139 -10.58 -19.94 -8.51
CA TYR A 139 -11.09 -19.27 -9.71
C TYR A 139 -11.11 -20.22 -10.91
N SER A 140 -10.30 -21.27 -10.88
CA SER A 140 -10.25 -22.31 -11.91
C SER A 140 -11.47 -23.22 -11.90
N ARG A 141 -11.97 -23.54 -13.09
CA ARG A 141 -13.01 -24.55 -13.26
C ARG A 141 -12.38 -25.95 -13.23
N PRO A 142 -13.05 -26.99 -12.71
CA PRO A 142 -12.48 -28.33 -12.57
C PRO A 142 -12.09 -29.08 -13.88
N ILE A 143 -12.23 -28.47 -15.06
CA ILE A 143 -12.40 -29.21 -16.34
C ILE A 143 -11.33 -28.93 -17.41
N GLU A 144 -10.42 -27.96 -17.25
CA GLU A 144 -9.43 -27.66 -18.33
C GLU A 144 -8.00 -28.10 -17.97
N GLU A 145 -7.52 -29.15 -18.67
CA GLU A 145 -6.18 -29.78 -18.58
C GLU A 145 -5.08 -29.07 -19.41
N THR A 146 -5.27 -27.79 -19.75
CA THR A 146 -4.19 -26.99 -20.37
C THR A 146 -3.35 -26.34 -19.27
N SER A 147 -2.03 -26.19 -19.49
CA SER A 147 -1.08 -25.46 -18.62
C SER A 147 -1.80 -24.34 -17.90
N SER A 148 -1.73 -24.35 -16.56
CA SER A 148 -2.59 -23.49 -15.75
C SER A 148 -2.42 -22.06 -16.27
N GLU A 149 -3.51 -21.37 -16.61
CA GLU A 149 -3.46 -20.01 -17.19
C GLU A 149 -2.51 -19.08 -16.40
N LEU A 150 -2.39 -19.34 -15.09
CA LEU A 150 -1.38 -18.78 -14.21
C LEU A 150 0.06 -19.00 -14.67
N GLU A 151 0.48 -20.23 -14.99
CA GLU A 151 1.81 -20.53 -15.56
C GLU A 151 2.07 -19.72 -16.83
N VAL A 152 1.11 -19.72 -17.76
CA VAL A 152 1.22 -18.95 -19.01
C VAL A 152 1.43 -17.47 -18.71
N TYR A 153 0.64 -16.90 -17.81
CA TYR A 153 0.83 -15.52 -17.36
C TYR A 153 2.19 -15.29 -16.71
N LEU A 154 2.68 -16.22 -15.88
CA LEU A 154 3.97 -16.07 -15.21
C LEU A 154 5.16 -16.10 -16.18
N ASP A 155 5.02 -16.87 -17.28
CA ASP A 155 6.04 -17.02 -18.32
C ASP A 155 6.04 -15.89 -19.37
N GLU A 156 4.94 -15.15 -19.51
CA GLU A 156 4.88 -13.98 -20.39
C GLU A 156 6.00 -12.96 -20.07
N PRO A 157 6.54 -12.23 -21.06
CA PRO A 157 7.53 -11.18 -20.82
C PRO A 157 6.98 -10.09 -19.88
N LYS A 158 7.88 -9.47 -19.12
CA LYS A 158 7.53 -8.35 -18.25
C LYS A 158 7.36 -7.08 -19.06
N LEU A 159 6.37 -6.28 -18.68
CA LEU A 159 6.25 -4.92 -19.20
C LEU A 159 7.34 -4.02 -18.61
N ASP A 160 7.73 -2.97 -19.35
CA ASP A 160 8.64 -1.95 -18.83
C ASP A 160 8.01 -1.26 -17.62
N ARG A 161 8.81 -1.11 -16.55
CA ARG A 161 8.42 -0.43 -15.31
C ARG A 161 8.25 1.07 -15.49
N ASN A 162 8.90 1.65 -16.48
CA ASN A 162 8.84 3.09 -16.76
C ASN A 162 7.54 3.50 -17.48
N ASN A 163 6.79 2.53 -18.00
CA ASN A 163 5.53 2.82 -18.67
C ASN A 163 4.43 3.11 -17.64
N GLU A 164 3.68 4.18 -17.87
CA GLU A 164 2.43 4.42 -17.15
C GLU A 164 1.46 3.29 -17.47
N LEU A 165 1.02 2.58 -16.42
CA LEU A 165 0.13 1.44 -16.53
C LEU A 165 -1.03 1.60 -15.56
N ASP A 166 -2.24 1.74 -16.10
CA ASP A 166 -3.45 1.43 -15.35
C ASP A 166 -3.61 -0.10 -15.31
N ILE A 167 -3.18 -0.68 -14.19
CA ILE A 167 -3.20 -2.13 -13.96
C ILE A 167 -4.63 -2.71 -14.04
N LEU A 168 -5.66 -1.96 -13.63
CA LEU A 168 -7.04 -2.43 -13.69
C LEU A 168 -7.53 -2.45 -15.14
N GLN A 169 -7.21 -1.41 -15.89
CA GLN A 169 -7.53 -1.36 -17.32
C GLN A 169 -6.77 -2.43 -18.11
N TYR A 170 -5.51 -2.70 -17.77
CA TYR A 170 -4.72 -3.80 -18.35
C TYR A 170 -5.44 -5.15 -18.18
N TRP A 171 -5.82 -5.49 -16.95
CA TRP A 171 -6.48 -6.77 -16.67
C TRP A 171 -7.88 -6.84 -17.29
N LYS A 172 -8.58 -5.72 -17.38
CA LYS A 172 -9.86 -5.64 -18.10
C LYS A 172 -9.72 -5.94 -19.59
N LEU A 173 -8.66 -5.48 -20.25
CA LEU A 173 -8.42 -5.76 -21.66
C LEU A 173 -7.96 -7.21 -21.88
N ASN A 174 -7.20 -7.77 -20.94
CA ASN A 174 -6.66 -9.12 -21.03
C ASN A 174 -7.57 -10.22 -20.48
N GLN A 175 -8.77 -9.88 -19.97
CA GLN A 175 -9.70 -10.84 -19.35
C GLN A 175 -10.17 -11.99 -20.26
N TYR A 176 -10.05 -11.84 -21.58
CA TYR A 176 -10.39 -12.92 -22.52
C TYR A 176 -9.23 -13.89 -22.78
N ILE A 177 -7.99 -13.41 -22.58
CA ILE A 177 -6.77 -14.21 -22.67
C ILE A 177 -6.50 -14.91 -21.34
N PHE A 178 -6.72 -14.18 -20.25
CA PHE A 178 -6.50 -14.63 -18.88
C PHE A 178 -7.76 -14.43 -18.02
N PRO A 179 -8.84 -15.22 -18.19
CA PRO A 179 -10.09 -14.99 -17.46
C PRO A 179 -9.97 -15.21 -15.95
N GLN A 180 -9.34 -16.30 -15.50
CA GLN A 180 -9.26 -16.66 -14.09
C GLN A 180 -8.25 -15.76 -13.37
N VAL A 181 -7.09 -15.51 -13.97
CA VAL A 181 -6.07 -14.60 -13.43
C VAL A 181 -6.62 -13.18 -13.37
N SER A 182 -7.34 -12.70 -14.38
CA SER A 182 -7.95 -11.36 -14.35
C SER A 182 -8.98 -11.22 -13.23
N SER A 183 -9.83 -12.24 -13.03
CA SER A 183 -10.80 -12.24 -11.93
C SER A 183 -10.13 -12.24 -10.57
N MET A 184 -9.15 -13.12 -10.36
CA MET A 184 -8.35 -13.17 -9.13
C MET A 184 -7.63 -11.84 -8.87
N THR A 185 -7.02 -11.27 -9.91
CA THR A 185 -6.24 -10.04 -9.81
C THR A 185 -7.11 -8.87 -9.40
N ARG A 186 -8.30 -8.73 -9.98
CA ARG A 186 -9.26 -7.70 -9.59
C ARG A 186 -9.55 -7.76 -8.09
N ASP A 187 -9.77 -8.95 -7.55
CA ASP A 187 -10.17 -9.14 -6.15
C ASP A 187 -8.98 -8.91 -5.20
N VAL A 188 -7.77 -9.37 -5.58
CA VAL A 188 -6.53 -9.14 -4.82
C VAL A 188 -6.12 -7.66 -4.82
N LEU A 189 -6.19 -6.98 -5.96
CA LEU A 189 -5.78 -5.58 -6.09
C LEU A 189 -6.72 -4.60 -5.37
N CYS A 190 -7.96 -5.01 -5.07
CA CYS A 190 -8.90 -4.21 -4.29
C CYS A 190 -8.54 -4.14 -2.80
N ILE A 191 -7.53 -4.86 -2.33
CA ILE A 191 -7.12 -4.83 -0.93
C ILE A 191 -6.34 -3.53 -0.64
N PRO A 192 -6.84 -2.64 0.23
CA PRO A 192 -6.05 -1.49 0.68
C PRO A 192 -4.83 -1.93 1.48
N ILE A 193 -3.66 -1.33 1.20
CA ILE A 193 -2.50 -1.46 2.10
C ILE A 193 -2.72 -0.64 3.37
N SER A 194 -3.35 0.52 3.24
CA SER A 194 -3.49 1.48 4.33
C SER A 194 -4.94 1.65 4.77
N ILE A 195 -5.18 1.43 6.06
CA ILE A 195 -6.39 1.91 6.75
C ILE A 195 -6.38 3.43 6.95
N VAL A 196 -5.25 4.11 6.70
CA VAL A 196 -5.17 5.58 6.85
C VAL A 196 -5.99 6.28 5.76
N THR A 197 -6.18 5.64 4.61
CA THR A 197 -7.09 6.09 3.54
C THR A 197 -8.53 6.21 4.03
N SER A 198 -8.99 5.25 4.85
CA SER A 198 -10.32 5.35 5.48
C SER A 198 -10.30 6.36 6.63
N LYS A 199 -9.25 6.42 7.47
CA LYS A 199 -9.14 7.43 8.54
C LYS A 199 -9.10 8.87 8.02
N SER A 200 -8.46 9.15 6.89
CA SER A 200 -8.47 10.47 6.26
C SER A 200 -9.80 10.79 5.60
N ALA A 201 -10.47 9.79 4.99
CA ALA A 201 -11.86 9.92 4.54
C ALA A 201 -12.81 10.22 5.71
N PHE A 202 -12.62 9.58 6.88
CA PHE A 202 -13.35 9.85 8.11
C PHE A 202 -12.97 11.19 8.74
N SER A 203 -11.71 11.63 8.68
CA SER A 203 -11.28 12.93 9.21
C SER A 203 -11.82 14.08 8.36
N ASN A 204 -11.80 13.93 7.03
CA ASN A 204 -12.41 14.87 6.11
C ASN A 204 -13.94 14.87 6.24
N SER A 205 -14.56 13.70 6.39
CA SER A 205 -15.99 13.60 6.71
C SER A 205 -16.30 14.19 8.08
N GLY A 206 -15.43 13.98 9.07
CA GLY A 206 -15.50 14.58 10.40
C GLY A 206 -15.53 16.09 10.31
N ARG A 207 -14.61 16.73 9.58
CA ARG A 207 -14.63 18.19 9.35
C ARG A 207 -15.87 18.70 8.61
N VAL A 208 -16.48 17.89 7.75
CA VAL A 208 -17.74 18.21 7.04
C VAL A 208 -18.97 18.00 7.94
N LEU A 209 -18.90 17.07 8.89
CA LEU A 209 -19.99 16.70 9.81
C LEU A 209 -19.94 17.48 11.14
N ASP A 210 -18.77 17.99 11.55
CA ASP A 210 -18.52 18.64 12.84
C ASP A 210 -19.16 20.04 12.96
N GLN A 211 -19.69 20.58 11.86
CA GLN A 211 -20.41 21.87 11.90
C GLN A 211 -21.92 21.71 12.09
N TYR A 212 -22.50 20.52 11.87
CA TYR A 212 -23.92 20.24 12.10
C TYR A 212 -24.17 18.75 12.40
N ARG A 213 -24.54 18.46 13.66
CA ARG A 213 -25.16 17.22 14.19
C ARG A 213 -24.30 16.36 15.12
N SER A 214 -24.36 16.71 16.39
CA SER A 214 -24.54 15.73 17.45
C SER A 214 -25.77 14.83 17.14
N VAL A 215 -25.62 13.51 17.32
CA VAL A 215 -26.69 12.47 17.26
C VAL A 215 -27.06 11.90 15.87
N LEU A 216 -26.10 11.58 15.01
CA LEU A 216 -26.31 10.58 13.95
C LEU A 216 -25.73 9.23 14.41
N LYS A 217 -26.52 8.15 14.29
CA LYS A 217 -26.03 6.80 14.53
C LYS A 217 -25.02 6.41 13.43
N TYR A 218 -24.06 5.56 13.78
CA TYR A 218 -22.92 5.19 12.92
C TYR A 218 -23.34 4.64 11.55
N ASP A 219 -24.43 3.88 11.51
CA ASP A 219 -25.07 3.30 10.33
C ASP A 219 -25.60 4.36 9.36
N ILE A 220 -26.13 5.48 9.88
CA ILE A 220 -26.60 6.60 9.04
C ILE A 220 -25.42 7.43 8.53
N VAL A 221 -24.38 7.62 9.34
CA VAL A 221 -23.14 8.29 8.90
C VAL A 221 -22.45 7.48 7.81
N GLU A 222 -22.32 6.16 7.99
CA GLU A 222 -21.78 5.24 7.00
C GLU A 222 -22.58 5.29 5.69
N ALA A 223 -23.92 5.23 5.78
CA ALA A 223 -24.78 5.34 4.60
C ALA A 223 -24.60 6.70 3.88
N LEU A 224 -24.50 7.81 4.60
CA LEU A 224 -24.31 9.14 4.02
C LEU A 224 -22.94 9.30 3.36
N VAL A 225 -21.86 8.83 4.00
CA VAL A 225 -20.51 8.87 3.42
C VAL A 225 -20.43 7.95 2.20
N CYS A 226 -20.94 6.72 2.29
CA CYS A 226 -21.03 5.80 1.15
C CYS A 226 -21.84 6.37 -0.01
N THR A 227 -22.98 7.02 0.26
CA THR A 227 -23.84 7.62 -0.77
C THR A 227 -23.19 8.85 -1.41
N LYS A 228 -22.51 9.68 -0.62
CA LYS A 228 -21.71 10.79 -1.13
C LYS A 228 -20.59 10.27 -2.03
N ASP A 229 -19.81 9.30 -1.57
CA ASP A 229 -18.74 8.69 -2.36
C ASP A 229 -19.28 8.00 -3.62
N TRP A 230 -20.48 7.41 -3.56
CA TRP A 230 -21.20 6.86 -4.71
C TRP A 230 -21.52 7.96 -5.73
N LEU A 231 -22.18 9.04 -5.29
CA LEU A 231 -22.64 10.14 -6.14
C LEU A 231 -21.48 10.89 -6.80
N TYR A 232 -20.35 11.01 -6.12
CA TYR A 232 -19.15 11.69 -6.63
C TYR A 232 -18.08 10.71 -7.17
N SER A 233 -18.37 9.41 -7.23
CA SER A 233 -17.55 8.49 -8.02
C SER A 233 -17.88 8.70 -9.49
N GLU A 234 -16.90 9.18 -10.27
CA GLU A 234 -17.07 9.33 -11.72
C GLU A 234 -17.56 8.00 -12.32
N GLN A 235 -18.56 8.12 -13.21
CA GLN A 235 -19.35 7.02 -13.76
C GLN A 235 -18.47 5.86 -14.25
N GLY A 236 -18.45 4.76 -13.48
CA GLY A 236 -17.93 3.49 -13.97
C GLY A 236 -17.29 2.54 -12.95
N ASN A 237 -16.88 2.99 -11.76
CA ASN A 237 -16.08 2.14 -10.86
C ASN A 237 -16.91 1.46 -9.74
N LYS A 238 -17.66 0.41 -10.09
CA LYS A 238 -18.36 -0.47 -9.13
C LYS A 238 -17.43 -1.08 -8.06
N LEU A 239 -16.12 -1.14 -8.31
CA LEU A 239 -15.10 -1.63 -7.37
C LEU A 239 -14.82 -0.66 -6.21
N LYS A 240 -14.98 0.66 -6.42
CA LYS A 240 -14.84 1.68 -5.37
C LYS A 240 -15.85 1.48 -4.24
N LEU A 241 -16.99 0.87 -4.57
CA LEU A 241 -18.08 0.59 -3.65
C LEU A 241 -17.84 -0.65 -2.82
N LEU A 242 -17.25 -1.71 -3.41
CA LEU A 242 -16.80 -2.86 -2.65
C LEU A 242 -15.64 -2.47 -1.73
N TYR A 243 -14.66 -1.70 -2.21
CA TYR A 243 -13.56 -1.15 -1.40
C TYR A 243 -14.06 -0.38 -0.18
N ASN A 244 -15.02 0.52 -0.37
CA ASN A 244 -15.62 1.31 0.69
C ASN A 244 -16.44 0.43 1.65
N LEU A 245 -17.37 -0.39 1.16
CA LEU A 245 -18.21 -1.27 2.00
C LEU A 245 -17.37 -2.26 2.83
N TYR A 246 -16.31 -2.86 2.27
CA TYR A 246 -15.42 -3.75 3.02
C TYR A 246 -14.56 -3.00 4.04
N SER A 247 -14.05 -1.81 3.70
CA SER A 247 -13.26 -0.98 4.61
C SER A 247 -14.10 -0.44 5.78
N TYR A 248 -15.36 -0.06 5.53
CA TYR A 248 -16.28 0.42 6.57
C TYR A 248 -16.72 -0.72 7.52
N ARG A 249 -17.02 -1.90 6.97
CA ARG A 249 -17.41 -3.07 7.77
C ARG A 249 -16.28 -3.58 8.68
N LEU A 250 -15.02 -3.51 8.23
CA LEU A 250 -13.85 -3.92 9.02
C LEU A 250 -13.52 -2.91 10.14
N VAL A 251 -13.71 -1.60 9.90
CA VAL A 251 -13.48 -0.55 10.91
C VAL A 251 -14.55 -0.60 12.01
N ILE A 252 -15.80 -0.91 11.67
CA ILE A 252 -16.89 -1.07 12.66
C ILE A 252 -16.62 -2.27 13.57
N GLN A 253 -16.20 -3.42 13.03
CA GLN A 253 -15.85 -4.60 13.83
C GLN A 253 -14.65 -4.41 14.77
N LEU A 254 -13.79 -3.43 14.52
CA LEU A 254 -12.61 -3.13 15.34
C LEU A 254 -12.83 -1.97 16.33
N THR A 255 -13.98 -1.29 16.28
CA THR A 255 -14.29 -0.12 17.12
C THR A 255 -15.56 -0.26 17.96
N SER A 256 -16.30 -1.37 17.81
CA SER A 256 -17.38 -1.83 18.70
C SER A 256 -16.88 -2.92 19.65
#